data_AF-A0A8K0A803-F1
#
_entry.id   AF-A0A8K0A803-F1
#
_cell.length_a   1.000
_cell.length_b   1.000
_cell.length_c   1.000
_cell.angle_alpha   90.00
_cell.angle_beta   90.00
_cell.angle_gamma   90.00
#
_symmetry.space_group_name_H-M   'P 1'
#
loop_
_entity.id
_entity.type
_entity.pdbx_description
1 polymer ?
#
loop_
_entity_poly.entity_id
_entity_poly.type
_entity_poly.pdbx_seq_one_letter_code
_entity_poly.pdbx_strand_id
1 'polypeptide(L)'
;MYFTTRFDSPWVRLAASMYMGYACTDLLLMALHTQLSTKLYVAHHCMSLYCSFIGMFYPCMAFYGNITIMMELSNPSVFLRYLLMDFGYKKTKLYVVNGVVMLVTFFIARVVVTAIGTFNLVKVMATQDDFYELPLQVSLCYVSGCLLFNSLNYYWFVLMCQGFVKHISGKKD
;
A
#
# COMPACT_ATOMS: atom_id res chain seq x y z
N MET A 1 10.73 -10.71 -20.64
CA MET A 1 11.74 -10.39 -19.63
C MET A 1 11.31 -11.06 -18.34
N TYR A 2 12.03 -12.09 -17.88
CA TYR A 2 11.71 -12.78 -16.64
C TYR A 2 12.35 -11.98 -15.49
N PHE A 3 11.55 -11.47 -14.55
CA PHE A 3 12.10 -10.91 -13.32
C PHE A 3 12.61 -12.09 -12.49
N THR A 4 13.93 -12.19 -12.32
CA THR A 4 14.50 -13.27 -11.52
C THR A 4 14.13 -13.03 -10.05
N THR A 5 13.60 -14.04 -9.39
CA THR A 5 13.21 -14.00 -7.96
C THR A 5 14.40 -13.67 -7.06
N ARG A 6 15.63 -13.90 -7.53
CA ARG A 6 16.90 -13.65 -6.83
C ARG A 6 17.56 -12.31 -7.16
N PHE A 7 16.91 -11.44 -7.92
CA PHE A 7 17.48 -10.12 -8.19
C PHE A 7 17.50 -9.25 -6.93
N ASP A 8 18.69 -8.78 -6.57
CA ASP A 8 18.90 -7.77 -5.53
C ASP A 8 18.92 -6.37 -6.13
N SER A 9 18.37 -5.41 -5.38
CA SER A 9 18.44 -3.98 -5.70
C SER A 9 18.72 -3.18 -4.44
N PRO A 10 19.92 -2.58 -4.32
CA PRO A 10 20.27 -1.73 -3.18
C PRO A 10 19.28 -0.57 -2.98
N TRP A 11 18.71 -0.05 -4.07
CA TRP A 11 17.72 1.04 -4.03
C TRP A 11 16.39 0.60 -3.41
N VAL A 12 15.95 -0.63 -3.70
CA VAL A 12 14.72 -1.18 -3.09
C VAL A 12 14.95 -1.44 -1.61
N ARG A 13 16.13 -1.94 -1.23
CA ARG A 13 16.49 -2.14 0.19
C ARG A 13 16.57 -0.81 0.95
N LEU A 14 17.15 0.22 0.34
CA LEU A 14 17.17 1.57 0.90
C LEU A 14 15.73 2.09 1.10
N ALA A 15 14.88 1.99 0.08
CA ALA A 15 13.49 2.39 0.17
C ALA A 15 12.71 1.60 1.25
N ALA A 16 12.95 0.29 1.37
CA ALA A 16 12.37 -0.55 2.43
C ALA A 16 12.82 -0.10 3.83
N SER A 17 14.09 0.30 4.00
CA SER A 17 14.60 0.82 5.28
C SER A 17 13.94 2.15 5.67
N MET A 18 13.78 3.08 4.71
CA MET A 18 13.05 4.33 4.92
C MET A 18 11.58 4.06 5.28
N TYR A 19 10.94 3.16 4.55
CA TYR A 19 9.54 2.78 4.79
C TYR A 19 9.36 2.08 6.14
N MET A 20 10.30 1.24 6.57
CA MET A 20 10.29 0.61 7.89
C MET A 20 10.34 1.65 9.01
N GLY A 21 11.24 2.63 8.92
CA GLY A 21 11.33 3.72 9.89
C GLY A 21 10.01 4.50 10.00
N TYR A 22 9.44 4.87 8.85
CA TYR A 22 8.13 5.52 8.75
C TYR A 22 7.01 4.67 9.38
N ALA A 23 6.87 3.40 8.99
CA ALA A 23 5.83 2.50 9.49
C ALA A 23 5.97 2.24 11.01
N CYS A 24 7.20 2.22 11.54
CA CYS A 24 7.46 2.12 12.98
C CYS A 24 6.93 3.36 13.71
N THR A 25 7.21 4.55 13.18
CA THR A 25 6.72 5.81 13.75
C THR A 25 5.20 5.86 13.73
N ASP A 26 4.56 5.48 12.62
CA ASP A 26 3.09 5.44 12.52
C ASP A 26 2.48 4.46 13.54
N LEU A 27 3.07 3.27 13.71
CA LEU A 27 2.60 2.30 14.70
C LEU A 27 2.75 2.82 16.15
N LEU A 28 3.86 3.49 16.45
CA LEU A 28 4.05 4.15 17.74
C LEU A 28 3.00 5.24 17.97
N LEU A 29 2.75 6.10 16.98
CA LEU A 29 1.74 7.15 17.09
C LEU A 29 0.33 6.57 17.29
N MET A 30 -0.03 5.50 16.58
CA MET A 30 -1.31 4.79 16.81
C MET A 30 -1.40 4.15 18.20
N ALA A 31 -0.28 3.70 18.77
CA ALA A 31 -0.25 3.16 20.14
C ALA A 31 -0.41 4.26 21.20
N LEU A 32 0.18 5.43 20.98
CA LEU A 32 0.05 6.59 21.87
C LEU A 32 -1.30 7.32 21.70
N HIS A 33 -1.89 7.24 20.51
CA HIS A 33 -3.12 7.92 20.13
C HIS A 33 -4.13 6.90 19.58
N THR A 34 -4.72 6.13 20.49
CA THR A 34 -5.63 5.02 20.16
C THR A 34 -6.87 5.43 19.37
N GLN A 35 -7.27 6.70 19.41
CA GLN A 35 -8.34 7.26 18.59
C GLN A 35 -8.06 7.22 17.08
N LEU A 36 -6.79 7.15 16.68
CA LEU A 36 -6.36 7.01 15.29
C LEU A 36 -6.30 5.54 14.85
N SER A 37 -6.31 4.62 15.82
CA SER A 37 -6.01 3.20 15.62
C SER A 37 -7.28 2.39 15.38
N THR A 38 -7.56 2.06 14.11
CA THR A 38 -8.53 1.00 13.80
C THR A 38 -7.80 -0.33 13.65
N LYS A 39 -8.50 -1.44 13.96
CA LYS A 39 -7.93 -2.79 13.83
C LYS A 39 -7.35 -3.05 12.43
N LEU A 40 -7.97 -2.52 11.38
CA LEU A 40 -7.50 -2.66 10.00
C LEU A 40 -6.19 -1.88 9.76
N TYR A 41 -6.07 -0.66 10.28
CA TYR A 41 -4.83 0.11 10.19
C TYR A 41 -3.70 -0.55 10.97
N VAL A 42 -3.96 -1.05 12.19
CA VAL A 42 -2.93 -1.79 12.96
C VAL A 42 -2.47 -3.02 12.20
N ALA A 43 -3.39 -3.83 11.67
CA ALA A 43 -3.02 -5.00 10.86
C ALA A 43 -2.20 -4.61 9.62
N HIS A 44 -2.58 -3.52 8.94
CA HIS A 44 -1.84 -2.97 7.81
C HIS A 44 -0.41 -2.57 8.18
N HIS A 45 -0.21 -1.84 9.28
CA HIS A 45 1.12 -1.38 9.69
C HIS A 45 1.99 -2.50 10.24
N CYS A 46 1.42 -3.45 11.00
CA CYS A 46 2.15 -4.66 11.40
C CYS A 46 2.64 -5.45 10.18
N MET A 47 1.80 -5.60 9.16
CA MET A 47 2.19 -6.26 7.93
C MET A 47 3.23 -5.48 7.14
N SER A 48 3.09 -4.15 7.09
CA SER A 48 4.03 -3.25 6.45
C SER A 48 5.41 -3.36 7.08
N LEU A 49 5.49 -3.41 8.41
CA LEU A 49 6.75 -3.64 9.14
C LEU A 49 7.37 -4.99 8.81
N TYR A 50 6.57 -6.06 8.81
CA TYR A 50 7.04 -7.38 8.44
C TYR A 50 7.60 -7.42 7.01
N CYS A 51 6.85 -6.89 6.03
CA CYS A 51 7.30 -6.86 4.64
C CYS A 51 8.53 -5.97 4.44
N SER A 52 8.63 -4.84 5.15
CA SER A 52 9.79 -3.95 5.08
C SER A 52 11.04 -4.59 5.67
N PHE A 53 10.90 -5.30 6.79
CA PHE A 53 11.97 -6.09 7.39
C PHE A 53 12.48 -7.14 6.40
N ILE A 54 11.58 -7.91 5.78
CA ILE A 54 11.96 -8.89 4.76
C ILE A 54 12.66 -8.23 3.57
N GLY A 55 12.11 -7.14 3.04
CA GLY A 55 12.70 -6.40 1.92
C GLY A 55 14.05 -5.76 2.22
N MET A 56 14.40 -5.54 3.49
CA MET A 56 15.69 -4.98 3.90
C MET A 56 16.78 -6.05 4.06
N PHE A 57 16.42 -7.20 4.66
CA PHE A 57 17.37 -8.24 5.05
C PHE A 57 17.52 -9.37 4.03
N TYR A 58 16.55 -9.57 3.13
CA TYR A 58 16.60 -10.62 2.12
C TYR A 58 16.78 -9.99 0.72
N PRO A 59 17.94 -10.15 0.07
CA PRO A 59 18.26 -9.53 -1.22
C PRO A 59 17.60 -10.31 -2.38
N CYS A 60 16.27 -10.37 -2.38
CA CYS A 60 15.49 -11.09 -3.37
C CYS A 60 14.14 -10.40 -3.60
N MET A 61 13.45 -10.79 -4.67
CA MET A 61 12.08 -10.36 -4.98
C MET A 61 11.93 -8.83 -5.06
N ALA A 62 12.99 -8.11 -5.45
CA ALA A 62 13.03 -6.66 -5.43
C ALA A 62 11.94 -5.99 -6.28
N PHE A 63 11.51 -6.64 -7.38
CA PHE A 63 10.35 -6.19 -8.16
C PHE A 63 9.08 -6.09 -7.29
N TYR A 64 8.79 -7.14 -6.52
CA TYR A 64 7.61 -7.20 -5.66
C TYR A 64 7.72 -6.27 -4.45
N GLY A 65 8.90 -6.15 -3.86
CA GLY A 65 9.17 -5.16 -2.82
C GLY A 65 8.89 -3.73 -3.31
N ASN A 66 9.31 -3.41 -4.53
CA ASN A 66 9.05 -2.11 -5.14
C ASN A 66 7.56 -1.87 -5.44
N ILE A 67 6.84 -2.88 -5.93
CA ILE A 67 5.37 -2.78 -6.13
C ILE A 67 4.66 -2.42 -4.83
N THR A 68 5.08 -3.00 -3.70
CA THR A 68 4.53 -2.65 -2.38
C THR A 68 4.80 -1.20 -2.02
N ILE A 69 6.04 -0.72 -2.21
CA ILE A 69 6.42 0.68 -1.91
C ILE A 69 5.70 1.67 -2.83
N MET A 70 5.43 1.32 -4.09
CA MET A 70 4.69 2.19 -5.03
C MET A 70 3.30 2.57 -4.54
N MET A 71 2.69 1.80 -3.63
CA MET A 71 1.39 2.14 -3.01
C MET A 71 1.43 3.47 -2.24
N GLU A 72 2.61 3.90 -1.79
CA GLU A 72 2.80 5.17 -1.07
C GLU A 72 2.57 6.39 -1.95
N LEU A 73 2.60 6.24 -3.28
CA LEU A 73 2.40 7.32 -4.24
C LEU A 73 1.04 8.03 -4.06
N SER A 74 0.00 7.31 -3.59
CA SER A 74 -1.31 7.92 -3.33
C SER A 74 -1.38 8.69 -2.01
N ASN A 75 -0.48 8.43 -1.06
CA ASN A 75 -0.58 8.92 0.32
C ASN A 75 -0.56 10.45 0.43
N PRO A 76 0.24 11.22 -0.35
CA PRO A 76 0.20 12.67 -0.30
C PRO A 76 -1.20 13.24 -0.57
N SER A 77 -1.93 12.68 -1.54
CA SER A 77 -3.29 13.12 -1.87
C SER A 77 -4.33 12.71 -0.83
N VAL A 78 -4.18 11.52 -0.23
CA VAL A 78 -5.02 11.05 0.88
C VAL A 78 -4.83 11.95 2.10
N PHE A 79 -3.58 12.23 2.47
CA PHE A 79 -3.25 13.08 3.61
C PHE A 79 -3.70 14.52 3.41
N LEU A 80 -3.48 15.10 2.22
CA LEU A 80 -3.97 16.43 1.90
C LEU A 80 -5.51 16.53 2.01
N ARG A 81 -6.23 15.47 1.62
CA ARG A 81 -7.70 15.45 1.76
C ARG A 81 -8.13 15.49 3.23
N TYR A 82 -7.42 14.74 4.07
CA TYR A 82 -7.65 14.72 5.51
C TYR A 82 -7.40 16.09 6.13
N LEU A 83 -6.26 16.74 5.83
CA LEU A 83 -5.96 18.10 6.29
C LEU A 83 -7.02 19.12 5.86
N LEU A 84 -7.42 19.12 4.60
CA LEU A 84 -8.44 20.04 4.09
C LEU A 84 -9.80 19.81 4.76
N MET A 85 -10.11 18.57 5.14
CA MET A 85 -11.32 18.26 5.91
C MET A 85 -11.25 18.84 7.32
N ASP A 86 -10.14 18.64 8.03
CA ASP A 86 -9.97 19.07 9.42
C ASP A 86 -9.93 20.60 9.55
N PHE A 87 -9.35 21.29 8.57
CA PHE A 87 -9.39 22.76 8.51
C PHE A 87 -10.73 23.35 8.02
N GLY A 88 -11.75 22.52 7.76
CA GLY A 88 -13.08 22.99 7.36
C GLY A 88 -13.21 23.37 5.87
N TYR A 89 -12.24 23.04 5.02
CA TYR A 89 -12.20 23.39 3.60
C TYR A 89 -12.95 22.42 2.67
N LYS A 90 -13.89 21.60 3.19
CA LYS A 90 -14.66 20.60 2.40
C LYS A 90 -15.40 21.18 1.18
N LYS A 91 -15.78 22.47 1.22
CA LYS A 91 -16.54 23.14 0.15
C LYS A 91 -15.64 23.81 -0.91
N THR A 92 -14.32 23.76 -0.74
CA THR A 92 -13.38 24.43 -1.65
C THR A 92 -13.17 23.63 -2.93
N LYS A 93 -12.84 24.33 -4.03
CA LYS A 93 -12.42 23.69 -5.29
C LYS A 93 -11.19 22.80 -5.07
N LEU A 94 -10.26 23.20 -4.20
CA LEU A 94 -9.07 22.43 -3.85
C LEU A 94 -9.42 21.06 -3.26
N TYR A 95 -10.42 20.99 -2.37
CA TYR A 95 -10.87 19.71 -1.79
C TYR A 95 -11.44 18.76 -2.84
N VAL A 96 -12.18 19.30 -3.83
CA VAL A 96 -12.76 18.50 -4.92
C VAL A 96 -11.67 18.01 -5.87
N VAL A 97 -10.78 18.91 -6.33
CA VAL A 97 -9.66 18.56 -7.23
C VAL A 97 -8.74 17.54 -6.57
N ASN A 98 -8.35 17.73 -5.30
CA ASN A 98 -7.55 16.76 -4.58
C ASN A 98 -8.29 15.41 -4.42
N GLY A 99 -9.62 15.42 -4.29
CA GLY A 99 -10.42 14.19 -4.30
C GLY A 99 -10.31 13.40 -5.61
N VAL A 100 -10.31 14.08 -6.76
CA VAL A 100 -10.10 13.44 -8.06
C VAL A 100 -8.67 12.93 -8.19
N VAL A 101 -7.68 13.73 -7.81
CA VAL A 101 -6.26 13.31 -7.80
C VAL A 101 -6.08 12.07 -6.93
N MET A 102 -6.67 12.06 -5.73
CA MET A 102 -6.65 10.92 -4.81
C MET A 102 -7.26 9.66 -5.42
N LEU A 103 -8.40 9.76 -6.10
CA LEU A 103 -8.99 8.60 -6.78
C LEU A 103 -8.09 8.03 -7.88
N VAL A 104 -7.51 8.90 -8.71
CA VAL A 104 -6.66 8.50 -9.83
C VAL A 104 -5.35 7.89 -9.33
N THR A 105 -4.66 8.53 -8.39
CA THR A 105 -3.40 8.02 -7.83
C THR A 105 -3.62 6.72 -7.09
N PHE A 106 -4.70 6.59 -6.30
CA PHE A 106 -5.03 5.37 -5.58
C PHE A 106 -5.37 4.23 -6.55
N PHE A 107 -6.17 4.49 -7.59
CA PHE A 107 -6.47 3.48 -8.60
C PHE A 107 -5.21 2.96 -9.30
N ILE A 108 -4.33 3.85 -9.75
CA ILE A 108 -3.11 3.45 -10.45
C ILE A 108 -2.17 2.70 -9.49
N ALA A 109 -1.81 3.31 -8.37
CA ALA A 109 -0.76 2.80 -7.49
C ALA A 109 -1.19 1.57 -6.67
N ARG A 110 -2.46 1.52 -6.24
CA ARG A 110 -2.95 0.50 -5.29
C ARG A 110 -3.93 -0.51 -5.88
N VAL A 111 -4.40 -0.30 -7.11
CA VAL A 111 -5.26 -1.27 -7.83
C VAL A 111 -4.55 -1.82 -9.05
N VAL A 112 -4.14 -0.99 -10.00
CA VAL A 112 -3.57 -1.46 -11.27
C VAL A 112 -2.17 -2.05 -11.07
N VAL A 113 -1.26 -1.30 -10.45
CA VAL A 113 0.14 -1.72 -10.25
C VAL A 113 0.22 -2.98 -9.37
N THR A 114 -0.56 -3.02 -8.30
CA THR A 114 -0.63 -4.19 -7.40
C THR A 114 -1.28 -5.40 -8.08
N ALA A 115 -2.32 -5.23 -8.89
CA ALA A 115 -2.91 -6.33 -9.64
C ALA A 115 -1.93 -6.95 -10.65
N ILE A 116 -1.15 -6.12 -11.35
CA ILE A 116 -0.06 -6.59 -12.23
C ILE A 116 0.98 -7.36 -11.41
N GLY A 117 1.38 -6.82 -10.26
CA GLY A 117 2.31 -7.49 -9.35
C GLY A 117 1.80 -8.84 -8.86
N THR A 118 0.52 -8.92 -8.46
CA THR A 118 -0.13 -10.15 -8.02
C THR A 118 -0.22 -11.18 -9.14
N PHE A 119 -0.61 -10.77 -10.35
CA PHE A 119 -0.66 -11.69 -11.49
C PHE A 119 0.74 -12.25 -11.80
N ASN A 120 1.77 -11.39 -11.75
CA ASN A 120 3.15 -11.83 -11.95
C ASN A 120 3.61 -12.80 -10.84
N LEU A 121 3.25 -12.51 -9.58
CA LEU A 121 3.58 -13.35 -8.42
C LEU A 121 2.97 -14.74 -8.56
N VAL A 122 1.68 -14.82 -8.88
CA VAL A 122 0.97 -16.10 -9.10
C VAL A 122 1.60 -16.86 -10.26
N LYS A 123 1.97 -16.18 -11.36
CA LYS A 123 2.66 -16.81 -12.47
C LYS A 123 4.02 -17.38 -12.06
N VAL A 124 4.81 -16.64 -11.28
CA VAL A 124 6.10 -17.11 -10.77
C VAL A 124 5.90 -18.32 -9.87
N MET A 125 4.96 -18.27 -8.93
CA MET A 125 4.62 -19.41 -8.06
C MET A 125 4.20 -20.65 -8.87
N ALA A 126 3.50 -20.49 -9.98
CA ALA A 126 3.00 -21.60 -10.79
C ALA A 126 4.00 -22.16 -11.80
N THR A 127 5.07 -21.42 -12.14
CA THR A 127 5.94 -21.77 -13.27
C THR A 127 7.42 -21.82 -12.93
N GLN A 128 7.83 -21.36 -11.75
CA GLN A 128 9.24 -21.29 -11.35
C GLN A 128 9.45 -21.99 -10.01
N ASP A 129 10.26 -23.05 -10.03
CA ASP A 129 10.65 -23.79 -8.83
C ASP A 129 11.45 -22.91 -7.85
N ASP A 130 12.16 -21.89 -8.37
CA ASP A 130 12.93 -20.91 -7.59
C ASP A 130 12.12 -20.26 -6.45
N PHE A 131 10.79 -20.13 -6.60
CA PHE A 131 9.94 -19.57 -5.54
C PHE A 131 9.85 -20.50 -4.32
N TYR A 132 9.84 -21.81 -4.55
CA TYR A 132 9.76 -22.82 -3.49
C TYR A 132 11.10 -23.04 -2.78
N GLU A 133 12.21 -22.61 -3.39
CA GLU A 133 13.54 -22.58 -2.76
C GLU A 133 13.76 -21.37 -1.83
N LEU A 134 12.84 -20.39 -1.83
CA LEU A 134 12.95 -19.22 -0.97
C LEU A 134 12.76 -19.59 0.51
N PRO A 135 13.41 -18.88 1.44
CA PRO A 135 13.13 -19.04 2.86
C PRO A 135 11.64 -18.83 3.15
N LEU A 136 11.06 -19.66 4.00
CA LEU A 136 9.62 -19.67 4.30
C LEU A 136 9.09 -18.28 4.66
N GLN A 137 9.85 -17.49 5.43
CA GLN A 137 9.49 -16.14 5.84
C GLN A 137 9.35 -15.19 4.65
N VAL A 138 10.20 -15.34 3.62
CA VAL A 138 10.13 -14.53 2.39
C VAL A 138 8.87 -14.89 1.61
N SER A 139 8.62 -16.18 1.41
CA SER A 139 7.43 -16.65 0.68
C SER A 139 6.13 -16.24 1.39
N LEU A 140 6.08 -16.40 2.72
CA LEU A 140 4.96 -15.95 3.53
C LEU A 140 4.75 -14.44 3.40
N CYS A 141 5.81 -13.63 3.49
CA CYS A 141 5.74 -12.18 3.33
C CYS A 141 5.05 -11.77 2.03
N TYR A 142 5.48 -12.30 0.88
CA TYR A 142 4.90 -11.90 -0.40
C TYR A 142 3.48 -12.42 -0.61
N VAL A 143 3.17 -13.65 -0.21
CA VAL A 143 1.82 -14.21 -0.34
C VAL A 143 0.84 -13.52 0.59
N SER A 144 1.14 -13.48 1.89
CA SER A 144 0.24 -12.88 2.87
C SER A 144 0.17 -11.36 2.72
N GLY A 145 1.26 -10.69 2.33
CA GLY A 145 1.30 -9.26 2.06
C GLY A 145 0.42 -8.92 0.87
N CYS A 146 0.54 -9.67 -0.22
CA CYS A 146 -0.33 -9.54 -1.39
C CYS A 146 -1.81 -9.67 -1.02
N LEU A 147 -2.18 -10.68 -0.23
CA LEU A 147 -3.57 -10.88 0.20
C LEU A 147 -4.08 -9.72 1.05
N LEU A 148 -3.34 -9.34 2.10
CA LEU A 148 -3.76 -8.32 3.05
C LEU A 148 -3.83 -6.94 2.39
N PHE A 149 -2.77 -6.51 1.70
CA PHE A 149 -2.70 -5.18 1.10
C PHE A 149 -3.73 -5.01 0.00
N ASN A 150 -3.91 -5.99 -0.88
CA ASN A 150 -4.92 -5.87 -1.94
C ASN A 150 -6.34 -5.85 -1.39
N SER A 151 -6.65 -6.69 -0.40
CA SER A 151 -7.99 -6.72 0.21
C SER A 151 -8.35 -5.37 0.83
N LEU A 152 -7.42 -4.78 1.59
CA LEU A 152 -7.62 -3.46 2.20
C LEU A 152 -7.69 -2.34 1.17
N ASN A 153 -6.81 -2.36 0.17
CA ASN A 153 -6.81 -1.34 -0.88
C ASN A 153 -8.10 -1.38 -1.70
N TYR A 154 -8.60 -2.54 -2.07
CA TYR A 154 -9.88 -2.65 -2.79
C TYR A 154 -11.05 -2.19 -1.93
N TYR A 155 -11.06 -2.55 -0.64
CA TYR A 155 -12.06 -2.06 0.30
C TYR A 155 -12.06 -0.53 0.39
N TRP A 156 -10.89 0.09 0.60
CA TRP A 156 -10.76 1.54 0.67
C TRP A 156 -11.10 2.22 -0.65
N PHE A 157 -10.73 1.64 -1.79
CA PHE A 157 -11.07 2.19 -3.09
C PHE A 157 -12.58 2.22 -3.32
N VAL A 158 -13.31 1.16 -2.93
CA VAL A 158 -14.77 1.14 -2.98
C VAL A 158 -15.37 2.26 -2.12
N LEU A 159 -14.87 2.47 -0.90
CA LEU A 159 -15.32 3.57 -0.04
C LEU A 159 -15.05 4.95 -0.66
N MET A 160 -13.89 5.13 -1.30
CA MET A 160 -13.56 6.39 -1.98
C MET A 160 -14.51 6.66 -3.15
N CYS A 161 -14.79 5.64 -3.97
CA CYS A 161 -15.75 5.74 -5.07
C CYS A 161 -17.17 6.06 -4.57
N GLN A 162 -17.63 5.40 -3.52
CA GLN A 162 -18.92 5.68 -2.89
C GLN A 162 -18.99 7.12 -2.38
N GLY A 163 -17.95 7.59 -1.69
CA GLY A 163 -17.87 8.97 -1.20
C GLY A 163 -17.90 10.00 -2.32
N PHE A 164 -17.24 9.72 -3.45
CA PHE A 164 -17.23 10.59 -4.62
C PHE A 164 -18.59 10.62 -5.34
N VAL A 165 -19.23 9.47 -5.54
CA VAL A 165 -20.58 9.40 -6.13
C VAL A 165 -21.60 10.11 -5.25
N LYS A 166 -21.51 9.96 -3.92
CA LYS A 166 -22.38 10.65 -2.97
C LYS A 166 -22.20 12.17 -3.06
N HIS A 167 -20.97 12.64 -3.25
CA HIS A 167 -20.67 14.07 -3.43
C HIS A 167 -21.27 14.65 -4.72
N ILE A 168 -21.18 13.92 -5.84
CA ILE A 168 -21.74 14.38 -7.14
C ILE A 168 -23.26 14.27 -7.17
N SER A 169 -23.84 13.21 -6.60
CA SER A 169 -25.29 12.95 -6.66
C SER A 169 -26.13 13.91 -5.80
N GLY A 170 -25.50 14.83 -5.08
CA GLY A 170 -26.20 15.92 -4.39
C GLY A 170 -27.12 15.48 -3.25
N LYS A 171 -27.08 14.21 -2.83
CA LYS A 171 -27.73 13.74 -1.61
C LYS A 171 -27.00 14.34 -0.41
N LYS A 172 -27.42 15.55 -0.02
CA LYS A 172 -27.14 16.13 1.29
C LYS A 172 -27.66 15.15 2.34
N ASP A 173 -26.77 14.74 3.24
CA ASP A 173 -27.17 14.18 4.53
C ASP A 173 -28.02 15.22 5.30
#